data_AF-A0A151RI66-F1
#
_entry.id   AF-A0A151RI66-F1
#
_cell.length_a   1.000
_cell.length_b   1.000
_cell.length_c   1.000
_cell.angle_alpha   90.00
_cell.angle_beta   90.00
_cell.angle_gamma   90.00
#
_symmetry.space_group_name_H-M   'P 1'
#
loop_
_entity.id
_entity.type
_entity.pdbx_description
1 polymer ?
#
loop_
_entity_poly.entity_id
_entity_poly.type
_entity_poly.pdbx_seq_one_letter_code
_entity_poly.pdbx_strand_id
1 'polypeptide(L)'
;MAAMREMIFRMAAMQPIHIDPESVKPPKRRNVKISKDPQSVAARHRRERISEKIRILQRLVPGGTKMDTASMLDEAIHYVKFLKTQVQSLQRASSTPLPLNNAVGFPVPINTRTTTTSNPFFPLPKPYGEDASI
;
A
#
# COMPACT_ATOMS: atom_id res chain seq x y z
N MET A 1 -22.22 17.21 6.93
CA MET A 1 -21.39 16.26 7.70
C MET A 1 -20.51 15.35 6.83
N ALA A 2 -20.93 14.96 5.61
CA ALA A 2 -20.17 14.02 4.76
C ALA A 2 -18.75 14.49 4.36
N ALA A 3 -18.58 15.76 3.96
CA ALA A 3 -17.27 16.29 3.55
C ALA A 3 -16.21 16.24 4.68
N MET A 4 -16.62 16.51 5.93
CA MET A 4 -15.74 16.43 7.10
C MET A 4 -15.33 14.98 7.39
N ARG A 5 -16.26 14.04 7.27
CA ARG A 5 -15.98 12.60 7.43
C ARG A 5 -14.97 12.10 6.40
N GLU A 6 -15.16 12.50 5.14
CA GLU A 6 -14.25 12.13 4.06
C GLU A 6 -12.83 12.68 4.29
N MET A 7 -12.71 13.92 4.76
CA MET A 7 -11.42 14.52 5.10
C MET A 7 -10.71 13.72 6.19
N ILE A 8 -11.41 13.36 7.27
CA ILE A 8 -10.86 12.55 8.37
C ILE A 8 -10.39 11.18 7.84
N PHE A 9 -11.19 10.54 6.97
CA PHE A 9 -10.85 9.24 6.41
C PHE A 9 -9.63 9.31 5.49
N ARG A 10 -9.50 10.36 4.68
CA ARG A 10 -8.31 10.61 3.85
C ARG A 10 -7.06 10.81 4.71
N MET A 11 -7.16 11.62 5.76
CA MET A 11 -6.03 11.84 6.68
C MET A 11 -5.59 10.54 7.35
N ALA A 12 -6.55 9.75 7.87
CA ALA A 12 -6.27 8.49 8.53
C ALA A 12 -5.63 7.45 7.60
N ALA A 13 -6.07 7.37 6.34
CA ALA A 13 -5.52 6.44 5.35
C ALA A 13 -4.06 6.74 4.95
N MET A 14 -3.60 7.97 5.16
CA MET A 14 -2.22 8.40 4.87
C MET A 14 -1.29 8.30 6.09
N GLN A 15 -1.81 7.93 7.26
CA GLN A 15 -0.98 7.72 8.45
C GLN A 15 -0.35 6.32 8.41
N PRO A 16 0.91 6.16 8.87
CA PRO A 16 1.53 4.84 8.99
C PRO A 16 0.79 4.02 10.04
N ILE A 17 0.14 2.94 9.59
CA ILE A 17 -0.61 2.04 10.48
C ILE A 17 0.34 0.94 10.98
N HIS A 18 0.57 0.89 12.30
CA HIS A 18 1.22 -0.24 12.96
C HIS A 18 0.14 -1.17 13.50
N ILE A 19 -0.20 -2.24 12.75
CA ILE A 19 -1.09 -3.31 13.22
C ILE A 19 -0.23 -4.35 13.96
N ASP A 20 0.17 -4.03 15.18
CA ASP A 20 0.74 -5.03 16.08
C ASP A 20 -0.37 -5.51 17.02
N PRO A 21 -1.07 -6.63 16.71
CA PRO A 21 -2.11 -7.17 17.57
C PRO A 21 -1.58 -7.51 18.98
N GLU A 22 -0.29 -7.81 19.09
CA GLU A 22 0.40 -8.12 20.34
C GLU A 22 0.68 -6.89 21.23
N SER A 23 0.69 -5.68 20.65
CA SER A 23 0.93 -4.43 21.41
C SER A 23 -0.25 -4.02 22.30
N VAL A 24 -1.42 -4.64 22.11
CA VAL A 24 -2.67 -4.26 22.77
C VAL A 24 -2.75 -4.90 24.16
N LYS A 25 -1.91 -4.40 25.07
CA LYS A 25 -1.81 -4.94 26.43
C LYS A 25 -3.18 -4.90 27.14
N PRO A 26 -3.67 -6.03 27.67
CA PRO A 26 -4.90 -6.05 28.45
C PRO A 26 -4.71 -5.22 29.74
N PRO A 27 -5.72 -4.47 30.18
CA PRO A 27 -5.65 -3.71 31.43
C PRO A 27 -5.49 -4.66 32.61
N LYS A 28 -4.51 -4.39 33.48
CA LYS A 28 -4.24 -5.19 34.68
C LYS A 28 -5.38 -5.01 35.68
N ARG A 29 -6.25 -6.01 35.82
CA ARG A 29 -7.36 -5.98 36.79
C ARG A 29 -6.79 -6.17 38.20
N ARG A 30 -6.91 -5.16 39.06
CA ARG A 30 -6.49 -5.19 40.48
C ARG A 30 -7.55 -5.92 41.32
N ASN A 31 -7.16 -7.03 41.93
CA ASN A 31 -7.78 -7.70 43.09
C ASN A 31 -9.30 -7.90 43.05
N VAL A 32 -9.78 -8.78 42.16
CA VAL A 32 -11.14 -9.34 42.25
C VAL A 32 -11.02 -10.85 42.53
N LYS A 33 -11.78 -11.38 43.49
CA LYS A 33 -11.87 -12.83 43.72
C LYS A 33 -12.45 -13.47 42.44
N ILE A 34 -11.63 -14.23 41.71
CA ILE A 34 -12.01 -14.82 40.42
C ILE A 34 -12.58 -16.22 40.68
N SER A 35 -13.75 -16.52 40.11
CA SER A 35 -14.30 -17.88 40.15
C SER A 35 -13.42 -18.83 39.35
N LYS A 36 -13.19 -20.03 39.88
CA LYS A 36 -12.45 -21.13 39.22
C LYS A 36 -13.38 -22.11 38.50
N ASP A 37 -14.69 -21.86 38.53
CA ASP A 37 -15.68 -22.67 37.82
C ASP A 37 -15.38 -22.70 36.30
N PRO A 38 -15.37 -23.88 35.64
CA PRO A 38 -15.03 -23.99 34.22
C PRO A 38 -15.88 -23.10 33.31
N GLN A 39 -17.18 -22.95 33.59
CA GLN A 39 -18.06 -22.09 32.80
C GLN A 39 -17.71 -20.61 32.98
N SER A 40 -17.39 -20.19 34.21
CA SER A 40 -16.91 -18.83 34.50
C SER A 40 -15.59 -18.50 33.79
N VAL A 41 -14.64 -19.45 33.80
CA VAL A 41 -13.34 -19.31 33.11
C VAL A 41 -13.53 -19.20 31.59
N ALA A 42 -14.35 -20.07 30.99
CA ALA A 42 -14.64 -20.03 29.57
C ALA A 42 -15.29 -18.71 29.15
N ALA A 43 -16.29 -18.23 29.91
CA ALA A 43 -16.95 -16.95 29.65
C ALA A 43 -15.97 -15.76 29.77
N ARG A 44 -15.06 -15.80 30.75
CA ARG A 44 -14.01 -14.79 30.92
C ARG A 44 -13.08 -14.75 29.71
N HIS A 45 -12.57 -15.89 29.28
CA HIS A 45 -11.67 -15.96 28.12
C HIS A 45 -12.37 -15.47 26.84
N ARG A 46 -13.66 -15.78 26.66
CA ARG A 46 -14.48 -15.23 25.57
C ARG A 46 -14.55 -13.71 25.63
N ARG A 47 -14.81 -13.12 26.80
CA ARG A 47 -14.86 -11.66 26.98
C ARG A 47 -13.51 -11.00 26.73
N GLU A 48 -12.41 -11.60 27.19
CA GLU A 48 -11.06 -11.08 26.97
C GLU A 48 -10.71 -11.01 25.47
N ARG A 49 -11.00 -12.08 24.70
CA ARG A 49 -10.84 -12.11 23.23
C ARG A 49 -11.68 -11.04 22.52
N ILE A 50 -12.92 -10.82 22.98
CA ILE A 50 -13.78 -9.76 22.41
C ILE A 50 -13.19 -8.38 22.71
N SER A 51 -12.81 -8.11 23.97
CA SER A 51 -12.23 -6.83 24.35
C SER A 51 -10.92 -6.52 23.62
N GLU A 52 -10.11 -7.53 23.35
CA GLU A 52 -8.91 -7.40 22.53
C GLU A 52 -9.23 -6.92 21.11
N LYS A 53 -10.16 -7.59 20.43
CA LYS A 53 -10.61 -7.19 19.09
C LYS A 53 -11.20 -5.78 19.06
N ILE A 54 -11.98 -5.41 20.08
CA ILE A 54 -12.52 -4.05 20.22
C ILE A 54 -11.41 -3.01 20.34
N ARG A 55 -10.36 -3.26 21.14
CA ARG A 55 -9.23 -2.34 21.29
C ARG A 55 -8.41 -2.20 20.01
N ILE A 56 -8.23 -3.28 19.25
CA ILE A 56 -7.60 -3.22 17.92
C ILE A 56 -8.44 -2.32 17.01
N LEU A 57 -9.76 -2.56 16.96
CA LEU A 57 -10.66 -1.77 16.13
C LEU A 57 -10.63 -0.27 16.48
N GLN A 58 -10.56 0.10 17.76
CA GLN A 58 -10.43 1.48 18.23
C GLN A 58 -9.22 2.24 17.67
N ARG A 59 -8.15 1.52 17.31
CA ARG A 59 -6.92 2.10 16.72
C ARG A 59 -6.99 2.19 15.19
N LEU A 60 -7.77 1.32 14.57
CA LEU A 60 -7.93 1.26 13.11
C LEU A 60 -9.00 2.22 12.60
N VAL A 61 -10.05 2.46 13.40
CA VAL A 61 -11.15 3.35 13.02
C VAL A 61 -10.78 4.79 13.36
N PRO A 62 -10.90 5.74 12.42
CA PRO A 62 -10.65 7.16 12.67
C PRO A 62 -11.56 7.67 13.80
N GLY A 63 -10.98 8.10 14.91
CA GLY A 63 -11.72 8.55 16.09
C GLY A 63 -12.25 7.45 17.02
N GLY A 64 -12.04 6.16 16.70
CA GLY A 64 -12.65 5.02 17.39
C GLY A 64 -12.39 4.95 18.90
N THR A 65 -11.26 5.47 19.39
CA THR A 65 -10.95 5.51 20.83
C THR A 65 -11.92 6.38 21.65
N LYS A 66 -12.57 7.38 21.01
CA LYS A 66 -13.50 8.31 21.67
C LYS A 66 -14.97 7.98 21.41
N MET A 67 -15.26 6.86 20.76
CA MET A 67 -16.60 6.48 20.32
C MET A 67 -17.14 5.33 21.17
N ASP A 68 -18.46 5.27 21.32
CA ASP A 68 -19.12 4.08 21.85
C ASP A 68 -19.03 2.93 20.83
N THR A 69 -19.32 1.70 21.29
CA THR A 69 -19.12 0.51 20.45
C THR A 69 -20.05 0.49 19.24
N ALA A 70 -21.29 0.97 19.35
CA ALA A 70 -22.23 0.95 18.22
C ALA A 70 -21.79 1.95 17.16
N SER A 71 -21.54 3.21 17.55
CA SER A 71 -21.06 4.24 16.63
C SER A 71 -19.72 3.84 15.98
N MET A 72 -18.79 3.25 16.73
CA MET A 72 -17.51 2.79 16.18
C MET A 72 -17.69 1.71 15.11
N LEU A 73 -18.63 0.79 15.30
CA LEU A 73 -18.93 -0.25 14.31
C LEU A 73 -19.55 0.37 13.04
N ASP A 74 -20.43 1.36 13.19
CA ASP A 74 -20.98 2.08 12.04
C ASP A 74 -19.88 2.83 11.28
N GLU A 75 -19.00 3.57 11.96
CA GLU A 75 -17.87 4.23 11.30
C GLU A 75 -16.90 3.25 10.63
N ALA A 76 -16.67 2.07 11.23
CA ALA A 76 -15.84 1.04 10.62
C ALA A 76 -16.40 0.61 9.25
N ILE A 77 -17.72 0.44 9.14
CA ILE A 77 -18.38 0.11 7.87
C ILE A 77 -18.15 1.22 6.84
N HIS A 78 -18.32 2.48 7.23
CA HIS A 78 -18.11 3.62 6.34
C HIS A 78 -16.65 3.76 5.91
N TYR A 79 -15.70 3.57 6.83
CA TYR A 79 -14.28 3.65 6.53
C TYR A 79 -13.83 2.53 5.60
N VAL A 80 -14.32 1.30 5.77
CA VAL A 80 -14.05 0.19 4.84
C VAL A 80 -14.61 0.49 3.44
N LYS A 81 -15.83 1.05 3.33
CA LYS A 81 -16.39 1.46 2.04
C LYS A 81 -15.51 2.53 1.38
N PHE A 82 -15.09 3.53 2.15
CA PHE A 82 -14.18 4.57 1.67
C PHE A 82 -12.86 3.98 1.16
N LEU A 83 -12.20 3.10 1.92
CA LEU A 83 -10.95 2.46 1.53
C LEU A 83 -11.10 1.65 0.24
N LYS A 84 -12.18 0.89 0.08
CA LYS A 84 -12.47 0.15 -1.16
C LYS A 84 -12.58 1.08 -2.38
N THR A 85 -13.30 2.20 -2.23
CA THR A 85 -13.42 3.20 -3.31
C THR A 85 -12.06 3.82 -3.67
N GLN A 86 -11.22 4.10 -2.67
CA GLN A 86 -9.88 4.64 -2.89
C GLN A 86 -8.95 3.63 -3.60
N VAL A 87 -9.02 2.34 -3.26
CA VAL A 87 -8.27 1.31 -3.98
C VAL A 87 -8.75 1.19 -5.43
N GLN A 88 -10.06 1.20 -5.67
CA GLN A 88 -10.61 1.15 -7.03
C GLN A 88 -10.22 2.37 -7.88
N SER A 89 -10.23 3.57 -7.30
CA SER A 89 -9.82 4.79 -8.02
C SER A 89 -8.33 4.75 -8.38
N LEU A 90 -7.47 4.29 -7.47
CA LEU A 90 -6.04 4.10 -7.72
C LEU A 90 -5.78 3.04 -8.79
N GLN A 91 -6.50 1.92 -8.77
CA GLN A 91 -6.40 0.88 -9.80
C GLN A 91 -6.76 1.42 -11.18
N ARG A 92 -7.87 2.16 -11.31
CA ARG A 92 -8.26 2.81 -12.58
C ARG A 92 -7.22 3.83 -13.04
N ALA A 93 -6.68 4.63 -12.14
CA ALA A 93 -5.62 5.60 -12.47
C ALA A 93 -4.36 4.91 -12.99
N SER A 94 -3.99 3.75 -12.42
CA SER A 94 -2.84 2.95 -12.88
C SER A 94 -3.10 2.19 -14.18
N SER A 95 -4.36 1.84 -14.48
CA SER A 95 -4.74 1.05 -15.66
C SER A 95 -5.13 1.90 -16.87
N THR A 96 -5.16 3.23 -16.74
CA THR A 96 -5.42 4.11 -17.88
C THR A 96 -4.09 4.27 -18.64
N PRO A 97 -3.93 3.75 -19.87
CA PRO A 97 -2.83 4.17 -20.71
C PRO A 97 -3.01 5.68 -20.87
N LEU A 98 -2.00 6.46 -20.51
CA LEU A 98 -1.98 7.89 -20.83
C LEU A 98 -2.43 8.04 -22.29
N PRO A 99 -3.46 8.84 -22.60
CA PRO A 99 -3.76 9.11 -23.99
C PRO A 99 -2.53 9.80 -24.55
N LEU A 100 -1.82 9.11 -25.44
CA LEU A 100 -0.74 9.64 -26.25
C LEU A 100 -1.38 10.63 -27.24
N ASN A 101 -1.86 11.76 -26.72
CA ASN A 101 -2.47 12.78 -27.53
C ASN A 101 -1.33 13.65 -28.08
N ASN A 102 -0.84 13.23 -29.25
CA ASN A 102 -0.29 14.10 -30.28
C ASN A 102 0.70 15.19 -29.80
N ALA A 103 1.91 14.78 -29.40
CA ALA A 103 3.08 15.66 -29.39
C ALA A 103 3.91 15.42 -30.65
N VAL A 104 3.63 16.24 -31.65
CA VAL A 104 4.50 16.51 -32.79
C VAL A 104 5.87 16.94 -32.25
N GLY A 105 6.96 16.35 -32.76
CA GLY A 105 8.31 16.90 -32.65
C GLY A 105 9.32 16.09 -31.84
N PHE A 106 9.74 14.93 -32.35
CA PHE A 106 11.09 14.43 -32.06
C PHE A 106 12.02 14.93 -33.18
N PRO A 107 12.98 15.85 -32.90
CA PRO A 107 13.94 16.25 -33.90
C PRO A 107 14.88 15.09 -34.20
N VAL A 108 14.89 14.67 -35.46
CA VAL A 108 15.92 13.80 -36.05
C VAL A 108 17.29 14.45 -35.85
N PRO A 109 18.33 13.71 -35.39
CA PRO A 109 19.66 14.27 -35.25
C PRO A 109 20.23 14.64 -36.63
N ILE A 110 20.44 15.95 -36.84
CA ILE A 110 21.18 16.50 -37.98
C ILE A 110 22.65 16.14 -37.81
N ASN A 111 23.20 15.39 -38.77
CA ASN A 111 24.60 14.99 -38.77
C ASN A 111 25.44 16.15 -39.35
N THR A 112 26.06 16.96 -38.48
CA THR A 112 26.99 18.00 -38.91
C THR A 112 28.34 17.37 -39.27
N ARG A 113 28.59 17.19 -40.56
CA ARG A 113 29.94 16.90 -41.08
C ARG A 113 30.86 18.04 -40.67
N THR A 114 31.78 17.77 -39.76
CA THR A 114 32.99 18.58 -39.56
C THR A 114 34.19 17.66 -39.67
N THR A 115 35.14 18.12 -40.46
CA THR A 115 36.37 17.49 -40.90
C THR A 115 37.39 17.37 -39.75
N THR A 116 38.37 16.47 -39.94
CA THR A 116 39.78 16.58 -39.47
C THR A 116 40.24 15.50 -38.49
N THR A 117 41.05 14.59 -39.05
CA THR A 117 42.27 13.98 -38.47
C THR A 117 42.18 13.27 -37.13
N SER A 118 42.13 11.93 -37.17
CA SER A 118 43.27 11.04 -36.88
C SER A 118 42.75 9.62 -36.62
N ASN A 119 43.07 8.70 -37.52
CA ASN A 119 43.03 7.24 -37.33
C ASN A 119 44.43 6.81 -36.85
N PRO A 120 44.62 5.67 -36.14
CA PRO A 120 44.18 4.34 -36.59
C PRO A 120 43.74 3.44 -35.39
N PHE A 121 43.35 2.16 -35.44
CA PHE A 121 43.73 1.02 -36.25
C PHE A 121 42.79 -0.14 -35.84
N PHE A 122 42.03 -0.75 -36.75
CA PHE A 122 41.36 -2.04 -36.54
C PHE A 122 41.79 -2.96 -37.69
N PRO A 123 42.30 -4.18 -37.44
CA PRO A 123 42.75 -5.04 -38.51
C PRO A 123 41.55 -5.72 -39.19
N LEU A 124 41.52 -5.67 -40.51
CA LEU A 124 40.57 -6.38 -41.37
C LEU A 124 40.87 -7.90 -41.36
N PRO A 125 39.86 -8.78 -41.27
CA PRO A 125 40.05 -10.20 -41.57
C PRO A 125 40.23 -10.41 -43.10
N LYS A 126 41.16 -11.30 -43.46
CA LYS A 126 41.48 -11.63 -44.86
C LYS A 126 40.34 -12.43 -45.53
N PRO A 127 40.14 -12.29 -46.85
CA PRO A 127 39.18 -13.07 -47.61
C PRO A 127 39.72 -14.48 -47.88
N TYR A 128 38.86 -15.50 -47.76
CA TYR A 128 39.14 -16.85 -48.22
C TYR A 128 38.89 -16.92 -49.74
N GLY A 129 39.95 -17.18 -50.49
CA GLY A 129 39.91 -17.56 -51.89
C GLY A 129 40.47 -18.98 -52.04
N GLU A 130 39.84 -19.74 -52.92
CA GLU A 130 40.11 -21.13 -53.30
C GLU A 130 41.54 -21.32 -53.85
N ASP A 131 42.07 -22.55 -53.64
CA ASP A 131 42.86 -23.36 -54.57
C ASP A 131 43.94 -24.18 -53.84
N ALA A 132 43.54 -25.35 -53.35
CA ALA A 132 44.46 -26.47 -53.12
C ALA A 132 44.31 -27.42 -54.32
N SER A 133 45.20 -27.27 -55.31
CA SER A 133 45.50 -28.32 -56.28
C SER A 133 46.67 -29.14 -55.74
N ILE A 134 46.44 -30.42 -55.41
CA ILE A 134 47.12 -31.62 -55.92
C ILE A 134 46.16 -32.80 -55.71
#